data_AF-A0A962VS60-F1
#
_entry.id   AF-A0A962VS60-F1
#
_cell.length_a   1.000
_cell.length_b   1.000
_cell.length_c   1.000
_cell.angle_alpha   90.00
_cell.angle_beta   90.00
_cell.angle_gamma   90.00
#
_symmetry.space_group_name_H-M   'P 1'
#
loop_
_entity.id
_entity.type
_entity.pdbx_description
1 polymer ?
#
loop_
_entity_poly.entity_id
_entity_poly.type
_entity_poly.pdbx_seq_one_letter_code
_entity_poly.pdbx_strand_id
1 'polypeptide(L)'
;SSLSFRGIADQLQQRESCVLAYRALQPPTRRPIYAPPRYQSLLERIYHRLARPMSFAAGQAPGVESSLWETNAKFNLGTAIITLRRLGRDAARVVAGQLLELRRQGMECVLLYLNLSDPALPYFAPDWRRLGFHFAGALPGGEEGDWLILNHLLQQALDYERLVLADDWSRELLDAIEAEDLVLQVFRKEGVGDTHIPNP
;
A
#
# COMPACT_ATOMS: atom_id res chain seq x y z
N SER A 1 6.51 -16.46 -18.71
CA SER A 1 6.48 -17.82 -18.14
C SER A 1 5.71 -17.80 -16.84
N SER A 2 4.50 -18.36 -16.81
CA SER A 2 3.70 -18.50 -15.60
C SER A 2 4.17 -19.72 -14.80
N LEU A 3 4.29 -19.56 -13.49
CA LEU A 3 4.45 -20.69 -12.58
C LEU A 3 3.11 -21.44 -12.53
N SER A 4 3.05 -22.64 -13.12
CA SER A 4 1.89 -23.52 -12.97
C SER A 4 2.21 -24.61 -11.94
N PHE A 5 1.56 -24.56 -10.78
CA PHE A 5 1.53 -25.69 -9.86
C PHE A 5 0.47 -26.69 -10.35
N ARG A 6 0.91 -27.82 -10.92
CA ARG A 6 0.00 -28.89 -11.36
C ARG A 6 -0.74 -29.45 -10.14
N GLY A 7 -2.06 -29.28 -10.11
CA GLY A 7 -2.94 -29.75 -9.03
C GLY A 7 -3.71 -28.66 -8.29
N ILE A 8 -3.35 -27.38 -8.50
CA ILE A 8 -4.11 -26.21 -8.04
C ILE A 8 -4.48 -25.43 -9.30
N ALA A 9 -5.40 -25.97 -10.08
CA ALA A 9 -5.93 -25.30 -11.26
C ALA A 9 -7.39 -24.93 -10.98
N ASP A 10 -7.58 -23.94 -10.10
CA ASP A 10 -8.76 -23.09 -10.19
C ASP A 10 -8.31 -21.79 -10.85
N GLN A 11 -9.07 -21.34 -11.85
CA GLN A 11 -9.00 -19.95 -12.25
C GLN A 11 -9.35 -19.12 -11.02
N LEU A 12 -8.34 -18.52 -10.41
CA LEU A 12 -8.55 -17.65 -9.26
C LEU A 12 -9.48 -16.51 -9.70
N GLN A 13 -10.67 -16.46 -9.11
CA GLN A 13 -11.63 -15.40 -9.42
C GLN A 13 -11.18 -14.01 -8.91
N GLN A 14 -10.08 -13.94 -8.15
CA GLN A 14 -9.41 -12.69 -7.77
C GLN A 14 -7.92 -12.96 -7.52
N ARG A 15 -7.10 -11.91 -7.56
CA ARG A 15 -5.65 -11.99 -7.24
C ARG A 15 -5.41 -12.58 -5.85
N GLU A 16 -4.32 -13.35 -5.72
CA GLU A 16 -3.85 -13.85 -4.43
C GLU A 16 -3.53 -12.69 -3.47
N SER A 17 -3.91 -12.86 -2.21
CA SER A 17 -3.56 -11.93 -1.13
C SER A 17 -2.36 -12.47 -0.36
N CYS A 18 -1.41 -11.58 -0.05
CA CYS A 18 -0.17 -11.93 0.62
C CYS A 18 -0.02 -11.13 1.91
N VAL A 19 0.44 -11.80 2.96
CA VAL A 19 0.83 -11.16 4.23
C VAL A 19 2.32 -11.36 4.44
N LEU A 20 3.05 -10.26 4.63
CA LEU A 20 4.45 -10.30 5.02
C LEU A 20 4.54 -10.38 6.55
N ALA A 21 5.08 -11.49 7.05
CA ALA A 21 5.36 -11.66 8.48
C ALA A 21 6.77 -11.17 8.81
N TYR A 22 6.90 -10.43 9.91
CA TYR A 22 8.17 -9.93 10.43
C TYR A 22 8.48 -10.52 11.80
N ARG A 23 9.73 -10.93 12.02
CA ARG A 23 10.26 -11.28 13.35
C ARG A 23 11.68 -10.78 13.49
N ALA A 24 11.91 -9.90 14.47
CA ALA A 24 13.26 -9.44 14.79
C ALA A 24 14.09 -10.60 15.39
N LEU A 25 15.30 -10.82 14.86
CA LEU A 25 16.25 -11.79 15.41
C LEU A 25 17.23 -11.16 16.41
N GLN A 26 17.32 -9.83 16.42
CA GLN A 26 18.14 -9.01 17.32
C GLN A 26 17.29 -7.83 17.82
N PRO A 27 17.61 -7.25 18.99
CA PRO A 27 16.93 -6.05 19.47
C PRO A 27 17.00 -4.92 18.42
N PRO A 28 15.84 -4.42 17.95
CA PRO A 28 15.82 -3.39 16.92
C PRO A 28 16.36 -2.06 17.47
N THR A 29 17.14 -1.35 16.66
CA THR A 29 17.56 0.01 17.00
C THR A 29 16.36 0.96 16.89
N ARG A 30 16.16 1.81 17.91
CA ARG A 30 15.11 2.82 17.88
C ARG A 30 15.52 3.91 16.88
N ARG A 31 14.67 4.17 15.89
CA ARG A 31 14.87 5.22 14.89
C ARG A 31 13.61 6.10 14.80
N PRO A 32 13.76 7.41 14.55
CA PRO A 32 12.61 8.25 14.28
C PRO A 32 11.93 7.81 12.99
N ILE A 33 10.60 7.83 12.99
CA ILE A 33 9.75 7.50 11.85
C ILE A 33 8.98 8.76 11.43
N TYR A 34 9.06 9.10 10.15
CA TYR A 34 8.39 10.23 9.54
C TYR A 34 7.11 9.78 8.84
N ALA A 35 6.12 9.36 9.63
CA ALA A 35 4.86 8.86 9.10
C ALA A 35 3.87 9.99 8.79
N PRO A 36 3.10 9.88 7.68
CA PRO A 36 1.90 10.69 7.49
C PRO A 36 0.97 10.63 8.71
N PRO A 37 0.44 11.77 9.21
CA PRO A 37 -0.36 11.81 10.44
C PRO A 37 -1.50 10.79 10.50
N ARG A 38 -2.18 10.58 9.37
CA ARG A 38 -3.32 9.64 9.26
C ARG A 38 -2.95 8.18 9.56
N TYR A 39 -1.70 7.78 9.31
CA TYR A 39 -1.23 6.40 9.50
C TYR A 39 -0.57 6.19 10.87
N GLN A 40 -0.40 7.25 11.68
CA GLN A 40 0.37 7.15 12.92
C GLN A 40 -0.27 6.18 13.91
N SER A 41 -1.58 6.28 14.15
CA SER A 41 -2.28 5.36 15.05
C SER A 41 -2.20 3.91 14.57
N LEU A 42 -2.29 3.68 13.25
CA LEU A 42 -2.21 2.32 12.70
C LEU A 42 -0.78 1.76 12.79
N LEU A 43 0.23 2.57 12.48
CA LEU A 43 1.64 2.20 12.60
C LEU A 43 2.02 1.93 14.06
N GLU A 44 1.56 2.74 15.00
CA GLU A 44 1.81 2.52 16.43
C GLU A 44 1.31 1.15 16.88
N ARG A 45 0.10 0.77 16.47
CA ARG A 45 -0.49 -0.54 16.77
C ARG A 45 0.29 -1.69 16.13
N ILE A 46 0.67 -1.55 14.86
CA ILE A 46 1.50 -2.54 14.14
C ILE A 46 2.83 -2.73 14.87
N TYR A 47 3.55 -1.65 15.15
CA TYR A 47 4.88 -1.71 15.78
C TYR A 47 4.82 -2.23 17.22
N HIS A 48 3.74 -1.92 17.95
CA HIS A 48 3.47 -2.51 19.27
C HIS A 48 3.35 -4.03 19.20
N ARG A 49 2.55 -4.58 18.28
CA ARG A 49 2.42 -6.04 18.10
C ARG A 49 3.73 -6.70 17.67
N LEU A 50 4.59 -5.98 16.95
CA LEU A 50 5.92 -6.45 16.55
C LEU A 50 6.98 -6.29 17.66
N ALA A 51 6.58 -5.83 18.86
CA ALA A 51 7.46 -5.54 19.99
C ALA A 51 8.64 -4.63 19.59
N ARG A 52 8.39 -3.69 18.67
CA ARG A 52 9.43 -2.83 18.08
C ARG A 52 9.24 -1.38 18.53
N PRO A 53 10.15 -0.84 19.36
CA PRO A 53 10.04 0.53 19.84
C PRO A 53 10.20 1.51 18.68
N MET A 54 9.36 2.52 18.65
CA MET A 54 9.42 3.60 17.67
C MET A 54 9.15 4.97 18.30
N SER A 55 9.35 6.02 17.52
CA SER A 55 8.97 7.40 17.87
C SER A 55 8.68 8.15 16.58
N PHE A 56 7.57 8.88 16.54
CA PHE A 56 7.28 9.77 15.43
C PHE A 56 8.14 11.03 15.49
N ALA A 57 8.56 11.50 14.32
CA ALA A 57 9.21 12.78 14.15
C ALA A 57 8.39 13.66 13.18
N ALA A 58 8.51 14.98 13.34
CA ALA A 58 7.86 15.93 12.45
C ALA A 58 8.48 15.87 11.05
N GLY A 59 7.63 15.94 10.03
CA GLY A 59 8.09 16.03 8.64
C GLY A 59 8.60 17.44 8.29
N GLN A 60 9.27 17.52 7.15
CA GLN A 60 9.74 18.77 6.55
C GLN A 60 9.42 18.79 5.05
N ALA A 61 9.56 19.97 4.41
CA ALA A 61 9.46 20.04 2.95
C ALA A 61 10.65 19.31 2.28
N PRO A 62 10.49 18.76 1.07
CA PRO A 62 11.60 18.14 0.34
C PRO A 62 12.75 19.12 0.14
N GLY A 63 13.96 18.70 0.55
CA GLY A 63 15.19 19.50 0.43
C GLY A 63 15.91 19.35 -0.90
N VAL A 64 15.43 18.46 -1.78
CA VAL A 64 16.03 18.16 -3.09
C VAL A 64 14.98 18.24 -4.19
N GLU A 65 15.41 18.54 -5.42
CA GLU A 65 14.51 18.63 -6.57
C GLU A 65 14.08 17.25 -7.08
N SER A 66 15.03 16.33 -7.22
CA SER A 66 14.81 15.00 -7.81
C SER A 66 14.74 13.89 -6.76
N SER A 67 13.73 13.05 -6.90
CA SER A 67 13.53 11.83 -6.11
C SER A 67 14.50 10.73 -6.52
N LEU A 68 14.90 9.89 -5.56
CA LEU A 68 15.60 8.63 -5.83
C LEU A 68 14.59 7.49 -5.76
N TRP A 69 14.38 6.81 -6.88
CA TRP A 69 13.35 5.79 -7.01
C TRP A 69 13.72 4.70 -8.00
N GLU A 70 13.01 3.58 -7.92
CA GLU A 70 13.08 2.46 -8.85
C GLU A 70 11.70 1.83 -9.01
N THR A 71 11.48 1.14 -10.14
CA THR A 71 10.26 0.37 -10.39
C THR A 71 10.64 -1.07 -10.72
N ASN A 72 9.95 -2.04 -10.09
CA ASN A 72 10.09 -3.46 -10.35
C ASN A 72 8.73 -4.05 -10.73
N ALA A 73 8.56 -4.41 -12.00
CA ALA A 73 7.33 -5.04 -12.49
C ALA A 73 7.40 -6.57 -12.38
N LYS A 74 6.44 -7.17 -11.69
CA LYS A 74 6.23 -8.61 -11.60
C LYS A 74 5.04 -9.00 -12.49
N PHE A 75 5.28 -9.06 -13.80
CA PHE A 75 4.23 -9.34 -14.81
C PHE A 75 3.45 -10.63 -14.54
N ASN A 76 4.12 -11.67 -14.02
CA ASN A 76 3.48 -12.94 -13.65
C ASN A 76 2.49 -12.83 -12.48
N LEU A 77 2.58 -11.76 -11.68
CA LEU A 77 1.72 -11.48 -10.53
C LEU A 77 0.80 -10.27 -10.79
N GLY A 78 0.81 -9.70 -12.00
CA GLY A 78 0.07 -8.47 -12.32
C GLY A 78 0.42 -7.27 -11.43
N THR A 79 1.57 -7.32 -10.73
CA THR A 79 1.90 -6.37 -9.66
C THR A 79 3.21 -5.67 -9.96
N ALA A 80 3.25 -4.35 -9.80
CA ALA A 80 4.48 -3.57 -9.83
C ALA A 80 4.77 -2.94 -8.48
N ILE A 81 6.06 -2.78 -8.16
CA ILE A 81 6.53 -2.12 -6.95
C ILE A 81 7.29 -0.87 -7.36
N ILE A 82 6.85 0.29 -6.90
CA ILE A 82 7.59 1.55 -7.00
C ILE A 82 8.21 1.80 -5.63
N THR A 83 9.54 1.91 -5.57
CA THR A 83 10.26 2.21 -4.32
C THR A 83 10.80 3.62 -4.37
N LEU A 84 10.35 4.49 -3.45
CA LEU A 84 10.88 5.83 -3.24
C LEU A 84 11.85 5.81 -2.06
N ARG A 85 13.15 5.72 -2.37
CA ARG A 85 14.22 5.72 -1.38
C ARG A 85 14.48 7.13 -0.83
N ARG A 86 14.28 8.16 -1.66
CA ARG A 86 14.34 9.59 -1.26
C ARG A 86 13.32 10.42 -2.03
N LEU A 87 12.61 11.29 -1.33
CA LEU A 87 11.57 12.16 -1.87
C LEU A 87 12.14 13.53 -2.26
N GLY A 88 12.11 13.82 -3.56
CA GLY A 88 12.34 15.16 -4.10
C GLY A 88 11.02 15.88 -4.40
N ARG A 89 11.11 17.16 -4.79
CA ARG A 89 9.94 17.96 -5.19
C ARG A 89 9.13 17.33 -6.32
N ASP A 90 9.76 16.50 -7.15
CA ASP A 90 9.13 15.80 -8.26
C ASP A 90 8.42 14.49 -7.90
N ALA A 91 8.45 14.03 -6.65
CA ALA A 91 8.00 12.69 -6.25
C ALA A 91 6.58 12.35 -6.73
N ALA A 92 5.61 13.23 -6.49
CA ALA A 92 4.23 13.03 -6.90
C ALA A 92 4.09 12.93 -8.43
N ARG A 93 4.83 13.74 -9.19
CA ARG A 93 4.82 13.74 -10.66
C ARG A 93 5.45 12.45 -11.21
N VAL A 94 6.55 12.00 -10.61
CA VAL A 94 7.21 10.74 -10.96
C VAL A 94 6.24 9.57 -10.79
N VAL A 95 5.61 9.45 -9.61
CA VAL A 95 4.68 8.35 -9.32
C VAL A 95 3.46 8.40 -10.26
N ALA A 96 2.91 9.58 -10.53
CA ALA A 96 1.81 9.73 -11.48
C ALA A 96 2.18 9.24 -12.89
N GLY A 97 3.39 9.57 -13.37
CA GLY A 97 3.90 9.08 -14.65
C GLY A 97 4.09 7.57 -14.68
N GLN A 98 4.61 6.99 -13.59
CA GLN A 98 4.76 5.54 -13.46
C GLN A 98 3.41 4.81 -13.44
N LEU A 99 2.41 5.34 -12.73
CA LEU A 99 1.06 4.76 -12.73
C LEU A 99 0.46 4.70 -14.14
N LEU A 100 0.64 5.75 -14.94
CA LEU A 100 0.16 5.77 -16.32
C LEU A 100 0.84 4.69 -17.17
N GLU A 101 2.16 4.56 -17.06
CA GLU A 101 2.92 3.57 -17.82
C GLU A 101 2.57 2.14 -17.40
N LEU A 102 2.51 1.87 -16.10
CA LEU A 102 2.15 0.55 -15.56
C LEU A 102 0.72 0.15 -15.95
N ARG A 103 -0.21 1.11 -16.01
CA ARG A 103 -1.56 0.87 -16.53
C ARG A 103 -1.53 0.47 -18.00
N ARG A 104 -0.74 1.15 -18.84
CA ARG A 104 -0.59 0.80 -20.27
C ARG A 104 0.03 -0.58 -20.48
N GLN A 105 0.89 -0.99 -19.56
CA GLN A 105 1.51 -2.32 -19.54
C GLN A 105 0.58 -3.42 -19.00
N GLY A 106 -0.66 -3.09 -18.65
CA GLY A 106 -1.64 -4.07 -18.16
C GLY A 106 -1.39 -4.54 -16.73
N MET A 107 -0.66 -3.78 -15.90
CA MET A 107 -0.58 -4.09 -14.48
C MET A 107 -1.95 -3.95 -13.82
N GLU A 108 -2.24 -4.84 -12.88
CA GLU A 108 -3.47 -4.85 -12.10
C GLU A 108 -3.31 -4.07 -10.79
N CYS A 109 -2.09 -4.05 -10.24
CA CYS A 109 -1.79 -3.55 -8.91
C CYS A 109 -0.43 -2.85 -8.85
N VAL A 110 -0.34 -1.78 -8.05
CA VAL A 110 0.91 -1.10 -7.75
C VAL A 110 1.09 -0.96 -6.24
N LEU A 111 2.21 -1.44 -5.72
CA LEU A 111 2.65 -1.17 -4.36
C LEU A 111 3.64 0.00 -4.38
N LEU A 112 3.41 1.00 -3.53
CA LEU A 112 4.31 2.13 -3.33
C LEU A 112 5.04 1.98 -2.00
N TYR A 113 6.35 1.76 -2.08
CA TYR A 113 7.23 1.63 -0.94
C TYR A 113 7.84 2.99 -0.62
N LEU A 114 7.52 3.52 0.56
CA LEU A 114 7.89 4.85 1.02
C LEU A 114 8.83 4.71 2.23
N ASN A 115 10.04 5.26 2.14
CA ASN A 115 11.00 5.17 3.24
C ASN A 115 10.52 5.99 4.45
N LEU A 116 10.23 5.32 5.56
CA LEU A 116 9.80 5.96 6.82
C LEU A 116 10.92 6.76 7.50
N SER A 117 12.16 6.64 7.03
CA SER A 117 13.30 7.44 7.48
C SER A 117 13.43 8.76 6.73
N ASP A 118 12.66 9.00 5.65
CA ASP A 118 12.70 10.24 4.89
C ASP A 118 11.81 11.32 5.53
N PRO A 119 12.38 12.45 5.98
CA PRO A 119 11.61 13.49 6.65
C PRO A 119 10.64 14.23 5.73
N ALA A 120 10.75 14.10 4.40
CA ALA A 120 9.80 14.66 3.45
C ALA A 120 8.54 13.81 3.26
N LEU A 121 8.48 12.59 3.80
CA LEU A 121 7.34 11.70 3.60
C LEU A 121 5.99 12.28 4.06
N PRO A 122 5.86 12.91 5.25
CA PRO A 122 4.58 13.47 5.67
C PRO A 122 4.05 14.58 4.74
N TYR A 123 4.96 15.31 4.06
CA TYR A 123 4.60 16.40 3.14
C TYR A 123 3.76 15.91 1.95
N PHE A 124 4.08 14.74 1.39
CA PHE A 124 3.40 14.19 0.21
C PHE A 124 2.15 13.36 0.53
N ALA A 125 1.73 13.27 1.79
CA ALA A 125 0.56 12.51 2.18
C ALA A 125 -0.72 12.86 1.40
N PRO A 126 -1.03 14.15 1.11
CA PRO A 126 -2.18 14.50 0.27
C PRO A 126 -2.05 14.00 -1.17
N ASP A 127 -0.84 13.99 -1.72
CA ASP A 127 -0.57 13.56 -3.09
C ASP A 127 -0.83 12.06 -3.27
N TRP A 128 -0.37 11.22 -2.34
CA TRP A 128 -0.61 9.77 -2.40
C TRP A 128 -2.10 9.43 -2.40
N ARG A 129 -2.87 10.11 -1.55
CA ARG A 129 -4.33 9.97 -1.54
C ARG A 129 -4.95 10.39 -2.86
N ARG A 130 -4.54 11.55 -3.40
CA ARG A 130 -5.06 12.07 -4.67
C ARG A 130 -4.73 11.15 -5.84
N LEU A 131 -3.61 10.45 -5.77
CA LEU A 131 -3.20 9.46 -6.76
C LEU A 131 -3.89 8.11 -6.59
N GLY A 132 -4.76 7.92 -5.60
CA GLY A 132 -5.53 6.69 -5.40
C GLY A 132 -4.85 5.62 -4.54
N PHE A 133 -3.73 5.95 -3.89
CA PHE A 133 -3.07 5.05 -2.95
C PHE A 133 -3.79 5.00 -1.60
N HIS A 134 -3.91 3.80 -1.04
CA HIS A 134 -4.43 3.52 0.30
C HIS A 134 -3.44 2.67 1.10
N PHE A 135 -3.61 2.59 2.42
CA PHE A 135 -2.72 1.80 3.27
C PHE A 135 -2.69 0.31 2.86
N ALA A 136 -1.49 -0.29 2.84
CA ALA A 136 -1.31 -1.72 2.61
C ALA A 136 -0.56 -2.41 3.75
N GLY A 137 0.34 -1.69 4.41
CA GLY A 137 1.13 -2.25 5.51
C GLY A 137 2.35 -1.41 5.83
N ALA A 138 3.15 -1.94 6.76
CA ALA A 138 4.48 -1.46 7.02
C ALA A 138 5.45 -2.64 7.05
N LEU A 139 6.67 -2.43 6.55
CA LEU A 139 7.74 -3.41 6.60
C LEU A 139 8.89 -2.86 7.46
N PRO A 140 8.98 -3.31 8.72
CA PRO A 140 10.09 -3.03 9.61
C PRO A 140 11.40 -3.66 9.16
N GLY A 141 12.49 -2.91 9.32
CA GLY A 141 13.85 -3.43 9.14
C GLY A 141 14.31 -3.47 7.68
N GLY A 142 15.63 -3.57 7.54
CA GLY A 142 16.36 -3.38 6.30
C GLY A 142 17.53 -2.42 6.50
N GLU A 143 18.51 -2.44 5.60
CA GLU A 143 19.66 -1.52 5.66
C GLU A 143 19.19 -0.04 5.55
N GLU A 144 18.15 0.19 4.77
CA GLU A 144 17.63 1.52 4.44
C GLU A 144 16.56 2.04 5.40
N GLY A 145 16.23 1.26 6.44
CA GLY A 145 15.22 1.59 7.43
C GLY A 145 13.88 0.90 7.16
N ASP A 146 12.82 1.49 7.69
CA ASP A 146 11.48 0.92 7.62
C ASP A 146 10.70 1.48 6.42
N TRP A 147 9.73 0.70 5.95
CA TRP A 147 8.92 1.07 4.79
C TRP A 147 7.45 1.18 5.16
N LEU A 148 6.81 2.27 4.72
CA LEU A 148 5.37 2.35 4.59
C LEU A 148 5.01 1.83 3.20
N ILE A 149 4.07 0.89 3.14
CA ILE A 149 3.60 0.31 1.89
C ILE A 149 2.17 0.79 1.66
N LEU A 150 1.96 1.44 0.52
CA LEU A 150 0.63 1.80 0.04
C LEU A 150 0.26 0.96 -1.17
N ASN A 151 -1.03 0.72 -1.37
CA ASN A 151 -1.57 -0.07 -2.47
C ASN A 151 -2.39 0.82 -3.41
N HIS A 152 -2.32 0.53 -4.71
CA HIS A 152 -3.17 1.11 -5.74
C HIS A 152 -3.68 0.00 -6.66
N LEU A 153 -5.00 -0.17 -6.72
CA LEU A 153 -5.66 -1.10 -7.63
C LEU A 153 -5.93 -0.38 -8.96
N LEU A 154 -5.35 -0.86 -10.07
CA LEU A 154 -5.42 -0.20 -11.36
C LEU A 154 -6.67 -0.56 -12.16
N GLN A 155 -7.15 -1.81 -12.04
CA GLN A 155 -8.19 -2.35 -12.93
C GLN A 155 -9.28 -3.17 -12.25
N GLN A 156 -9.11 -3.58 -10.99
CA GLN A 156 -10.04 -4.51 -10.32
C GLN A 156 -10.31 -4.06 -8.89
N ALA A 157 -11.58 -4.12 -8.48
CA ALA A 157 -11.93 -4.05 -7.06
C ALA A 157 -11.51 -5.36 -6.38
N LEU A 158 -11.05 -5.27 -5.13
CA LEU A 158 -10.77 -6.43 -4.31
C LEU A 158 -12.06 -6.85 -3.59
N ASP A 159 -12.34 -8.15 -3.53
CA ASP A 159 -13.43 -8.68 -2.73
C ASP A 159 -12.91 -9.06 -1.34
N TYR A 160 -13.15 -8.16 -0.38
CA TYR A 160 -12.65 -8.27 1.00
C TYR A 160 -13.30 -9.42 1.77
N GLU A 161 -14.52 -9.83 1.41
CA GLU A 161 -15.25 -10.94 2.07
C GLU A 161 -14.60 -12.31 1.82
N ARG A 162 -13.78 -12.41 0.78
CA ARG A 162 -13.07 -13.64 0.41
C ARG A 162 -11.73 -13.80 1.13
N LEU A 163 -11.34 -12.84 1.96
CA LEU A 163 -10.09 -12.91 2.72
C LEU A 163 -10.25 -13.80 3.95
N VAL A 164 -9.35 -14.77 4.08
CA VAL A 164 -9.26 -15.61 5.28
C VAL A 164 -8.36 -14.92 6.30
N LEU A 165 -8.93 -14.52 7.42
CA LEU A 165 -8.24 -13.77 8.48
C LEU A 165 -7.79 -14.70 9.62
N ALA A 166 -6.61 -14.43 10.17
CA ALA A 166 -6.00 -15.29 11.19
C ALA A 166 -6.52 -14.99 12.62
N ASP A 167 -6.80 -13.73 12.93
CA ASP A 167 -7.21 -13.26 14.24
C ASP A 167 -8.08 -11.99 14.16
N ASP A 168 -8.69 -11.60 15.29
CA ASP A 168 -9.53 -10.40 15.38
C ASP A 168 -8.77 -9.11 15.01
N TRP A 169 -7.48 -9.06 15.33
CA TRP A 169 -6.63 -7.94 14.91
C TRP A 169 -6.52 -7.84 13.38
N SER A 170 -6.40 -8.98 12.68
CA SER A 170 -6.34 -9.02 11.22
C SER A 170 -7.63 -8.47 10.62
N ARG A 171 -8.77 -8.63 11.32
CA ARG A 171 -10.04 -8.01 10.94
C ARG A 171 -10.03 -6.50 11.16
N GLU A 172 -9.60 -6.03 12.32
CA GLU A 172 -9.51 -4.59 12.57
C GLU A 172 -8.55 -3.88 11.60
N LEU A 173 -7.45 -4.54 11.23
CA LEU A 173 -6.52 -4.05 10.20
C LEU A 173 -7.20 -4.02 8.83
N LEU A 174 -7.97 -5.05 8.49
CA LEU A 174 -8.71 -5.09 7.23
C LEU A 174 -9.74 -3.98 7.15
N ASP A 175 -10.51 -3.76 8.22
CA ASP A 175 -11.52 -2.69 8.30
C ASP A 175 -10.89 -1.31 8.09
N ALA A 176 -9.70 -1.08 8.64
CA ALA A 176 -8.95 0.15 8.43
C ALA A 176 -8.48 0.34 6.97
N ILE A 177 -8.07 -0.74 6.31
CA ILE A 177 -7.67 -0.73 4.89
C ILE A 177 -8.88 -0.48 3.99
N GLU A 178 -9.97 -1.20 4.22
CA GLU A 178 -11.20 -1.09 3.43
C GLU A 178 -11.81 0.31 3.51
N ALA A 179 -11.75 0.95 4.69
CA ALA A 179 -12.18 2.33 4.89
C ALA A 179 -11.37 3.36 4.07
N GLU A 180 -10.20 3.00 3.56
CA GLU A 180 -9.36 3.86 2.72
C GLU A 180 -9.41 3.52 1.22
N ASP A 181 -9.98 2.38 0.84
CA ASP A 181 -10.06 1.93 -0.55
C ASP A 181 -11.06 2.78 -1.36
N LEU A 182 -10.52 3.79 -2.06
CA LEU A 182 -11.32 4.70 -2.88
C LEU A 182 -12.02 3.98 -4.05
N VAL A 183 -11.44 2.90 -4.57
CA VAL A 183 -12.05 2.14 -5.68
C VAL A 183 -13.33 1.49 -5.17
N LEU A 184 -13.29 0.82 -4.01
CA LEU A 184 -14.49 0.31 -3.36
C LEU A 184 -15.51 1.39 -3.04
N GLN A 185 -15.07 2.56 -2.55
CA GLN A 185 -15.98 3.66 -2.22
C GLN A 185 -16.72 4.20 -3.45
N VAL A 186 -16.06 4.24 -4.61
CA VAL A 186 -16.68 4.63 -5.89
C VAL A 186 -17.69 3.56 -6.32
N PHE A 187 -17.31 2.28 -6.32
CA PHE A 187 -18.23 1.19 -6.67
C PHE A 187 -19.47 1.12 -5.76
N ARG A 188 -19.32 1.35 -4.45
CA ARG A 188 -20.45 1.41 -3.51
C ARG A 188 -21.38 2.59 -3.77
N LYS A 189 -20.86 3.75 -4.18
CA LYS A 189 -21.69 4.92 -4.52
C LYS A 189 -22.43 4.72 -5.84
N GLU A 190 -21.81 4.06 -6.82
CA GLU A 190 -22.43 3.77 -8.11
C GLU A 190 -23.46 2.62 -8.02
N GLY A 191 -23.27 1.66 -7.10
CA GLY A 191 -24.20 0.54 -6.87
C GLY A 191 -25.47 0.86 -6.06
N VAL A 192 -25.58 2.05 -5.46
CA VAL A 192 -26.79 2.50 -4.72
C VAL A 192 -27.80 3.20 -5.65
N GLY A 193 -27.51 3.30 -6.94
CA GLY A 193 -28.30 4.06 -7.92
C GLY A 193 -29.46 3.34 -8.61
N ASP A 194 -29.69 2.04 -8.43
CA ASP A 194 -30.72 1.37 -9.22
C ASP A 194 -31.37 0.17 -8.51
N THR A 195 -32.47 0.43 -7.80
CA THR A 195 -33.54 -0.56 -7.55
C THR A 195 -34.89 0.15 -7.47
N HIS A 196 -35.39 0.62 -8.61
CA HIS A 196 -36.84 0.73 -8.79
C HIS A 196 -37.23 0.46 -10.23
N ILE A 197 -37.46 -0.82 -10.54
CA ILE A 197 -38.27 -1.20 -11.69
C ILE A 197 -39.70 -1.36 -11.16
N PRO A 198 -40.64 -0.45 -11.47
CA PRO A 198 -42.05 -0.72 -11.24
C PRO A 198 -42.54 -1.71 -12.30
N ASN A 199 -43.21 -2.75 -11.83
CA ASN A 199 -43.81 -3.80 -12.64
C ASN A 199 -45.16 -3.31 -13.22
N PRO A 200 -45.42 -3.54 -14.51
CA PRO A 200 -46.75 -3.91 -14.99
C PRO A 200 -46.84 -5.39 -15.37
#